data_AF-A0ABD7LQI1-F1
#
_entry.id   AF-A0ABD7LQI1-F1
#
_cell.length_a   1.000
_cell.length_b   1.000
_cell.length_c   1.000
_cell.angle_alpha   90.00
_cell.angle_beta   90.00
_cell.angle_gamma   90.00
#
_symmetry.space_group_name_H-M   'P 1'
#
loop_
_entity.id
_entity.type
_entity.pdbx_description
1 polymer ?
#
loop_
_entity_poly.entity_id
_entity_poly.type
_entity_poly.pdbx_seq_one_letter_code
_entity_poly.pdbx_strand_id
1 'polypeptide(L)'
;MDYNTGKELARVRADGIYRPDVNQAYNTLGNVGYHVSFNMRNFPNKKVYVMMRATNDPEGNTKGGAQDFHDKRWYLNIPQR
;
A
#
# COMPACT_ATOMS: atom_id res chain seq x y z
N MET A 1 -2.63 6.03 -4.98
CA MET A 1 -2.20 7.41 -5.35
C MET A 1 -2.67 7.73 -6.76
N ASP A 2 -3.04 8.98 -7.03
CA ASP A 2 -3.22 9.50 -8.39
C ASP A 2 -1.84 9.72 -9.02
N TYR A 3 -1.60 9.13 -10.18
CA TYR A 3 -0.29 9.12 -10.81
C TYR A 3 0.16 10.50 -11.28
N ASN A 4 -0.77 11.29 -11.82
CA ASN A 4 -0.45 12.56 -12.45
C ASN A 4 -0.26 13.66 -11.41
N THR A 5 -1.12 13.68 -10.39
CA THR A 5 -1.12 14.73 -9.35
C THR A 5 -0.31 14.37 -8.12
N GLY A 6 0.01 13.09 -7.92
CA GLY A 6 0.65 12.60 -6.69
C GLY A 6 -0.26 12.67 -5.46
N LYS A 7 -1.56 12.94 -5.63
CA LYS A 7 -2.51 13.03 -4.51
C LYS A 7 -2.88 11.64 -4.00
N GLU A 8 -3.00 11.50 -2.68
CA GLU A 8 -3.59 10.30 -2.08
C GLU A 8 -5.08 10.21 -2.45
N LEU A 9 -5.49 9.03 -2.94
CA LEU A 9 -6.88 8.77 -3.34
C LEU A 9 -7.64 7.95 -2.29
N ALA A 10 -6.94 7.03 -1.64
CA ALA A 10 -7.44 6.18 -0.58
C ALA A 10 -6.24 5.55 0.14
N ARG A 11 -6.50 5.09 1.36
CA ARG A 11 -5.58 4.27 2.14
C ARG A 11 -6.30 3.09 2.75
N VAL A 12 -5.54 2.05 3.02
CA VAL A 12 -5.99 0.87 3.75
C VAL A 12 -4.87 0.51 4.73
N ARG A 13 -5.23 0.17 5.97
CA ARG A 13 -4.28 -0.37 6.95
C ARG A 13 -3.86 -1.77 6.50
N ALA A 14 -2.55 -1.97 6.35
CA ALA A 14 -1.99 -3.27 5.98
C ALA A 14 -1.69 -4.07 7.25
N ASP A 15 -2.65 -4.88 7.70
CA ASP A 15 -2.43 -5.74 8.86
C ASP A 15 -1.50 -6.92 8.50
N GLY A 16 -0.62 -7.25 9.44
CA GLY A 16 0.37 -8.30 9.26
C GLY A 16 -0.27 -9.69 9.18
N ILE A 17 0.17 -10.48 8.20
CA ILE A 17 -0.26 -11.85 7.97
C ILE A 17 0.87 -12.81 8.30
N TYR A 18 0.52 -13.89 8.99
CA TYR A 18 1.45 -14.96 9.33
C TYR A 18 1.79 -15.80 8.08
N ARG A 19 3.09 -16.00 7.84
CA ARG A 19 3.62 -16.75 6.69
C ARG A 19 4.67 -17.76 7.16
N PRO A 20 4.26 -19.01 7.49
CA PRO A 20 5.18 -20.00 8.05
C PRO A 20 6.27 -20.41 7.05
N ASP A 21 5.93 -20.45 5.76
CA ASP A 21 6.86 -20.75 4.67
C ASP A 21 7.98 -19.71 4.56
N VAL A 22 7.65 -18.43 4.69
CA VAL A 22 8.64 -17.33 4.67
C VAL A 22 9.49 -17.35 5.94
N ASN A 23 8.85 -17.54 7.10
CA ASN A 23 9.55 -17.64 8.38
C ASN A 23 10.58 -18.79 8.38
N GLN A 24 10.21 -19.95 7.82
CA GLN A 24 11.13 -21.08 7.67
C GLN A 24 12.28 -20.78 6.69
N ALA A 25 11.98 -20.19 5.53
CA ALA A 25 12.99 -19.95 4.50
C ALA A 25 14.02 -18.86 4.87
N TYR A 26 13.59 -17.83 5.60
CA TYR A 26 14.42 -16.66 5.90
C TYR A 26 14.75 -16.50 7.39
N ASN A 27 14.42 -17.50 8.22
CA ASN A 27 14.61 -17.49 9.67
C ASN A 27 14.03 -16.22 10.34
N THR A 28 12.87 -15.78 9.87
CA THR A 28 12.11 -14.66 10.44
C THR A 28 11.05 -15.17 11.41
N LEU A 29 10.52 -14.26 12.24
CA LEU A 29 9.47 -14.57 13.20
C LEU A 29 8.29 -13.61 13.03
N GLY A 30 7.08 -14.11 13.30
CA GLY A 30 5.87 -13.31 13.33
C GLY A 30 5.18 -13.10 11.98
N ASN A 31 4.48 -11.98 11.86
CA ASN A 31 3.65 -11.63 10.71
C ASN A 31 4.48 -10.87 9.67
N VAL A 32 5.01 -11.61 8.70
CA VAL A 32 5.96 -11.11 7.69
C VAL A 32 5.33 -10.87 6.31
N GLY A 33 4.00 -10.97 6.21
CA GLY A 33 3.25 -10.65 5.00
C GLY A 33 2.18 -9.58 5.24
N TYR A 34 1.60 -9.09 4.16
CA TYR A 34 0.39 -8.27 4.18
C TYR A 34 -0.44 -8.55 2.93
N HIS A 35 -1.75 -8.39 3.03
CA HIS A 35 -2.68 -8.46 1.90
C HIS A 35 -3.57 -7.22 1.97
N VAL A 36 -3.59 -6.44 0.89
CA VAL A 36 -4.45 -5.27 0.78
C VAL A 36 -5.17 -5.28 -0.56
N SER A 37 -6.40 -4.81 -0.55
CA SER A 37 -7.23 -4.71 -1.75
C SER A 37 -7.86 -3.33 -1.84
N PHE A 38 -7.91 -2.77 -3.04
CA PHE A 38 -8.58 -1.50 -3.33
C PHE A 38 -9.71 -1.73 -4.32
N ASN A 39 -10.88 -1.14 -4.06
CA ASN A 39 -11.97 -1.20 -5.02
C ASN A 39 -11.73 -0.19 -6.15
N MET A 40 -11.41 -0.69 -7.35
CA MET A 40 -11.15 0.14 -8.53
C MET A 40 -12.32 1.05 -8.92
N ARG A 41 -13.57 0.68 -8.58
CA ARG A 41 -14.76 1.49 -8.88
C ARG A 41 -14.74 2.85 -8.19
N ASN A 42 -13.95 3.02 -7.14
CA ASN A 42 -13.81 4.29 -6.42
C ASN A 42 -12.92 5.29 -7.17
N PHE A 43 -12.25 4.88 -8.24
CA PHE A 43 -11.28 5.70 -8.97
C PHE A 43 -11.55 5.72 -10.49
N PRO A 44 -12.76 6.06 -10.95
CA PRO A 44 -13.08 6.06 -12.38
C PRO A 44 -12.26 7.10 -13.13
N ASN A 45 -11.82 6.75 -14.34
CA ASN A 45 -11.02 7.63 -15.21
C ASN A 45 -9.71 8.14 -14.55
N LYS A 46 -9.08 7.30 -13.71
CA LYS A 46 -7.83 7.64 -13.02
C LYS A 46 -6.70 6.73 -13.44
N LYS A 47 -5.52 7.33 -13.61
CA LYS A 47 -4.24 6.59 -13.62
C LYS A 47 -3.75 6.52 -12.17
N VAL A 48 -3.64 5.30 -11.63
CA VAL A 48 -3.31 5.08 -10.22
C VAL A 48 -2.06 4.23 -10.04
N TYR A 49 -1.34 4.44 -8.95
CA TYR A 49 -0.25 3.56 -8.51
C TYR A 49 -0.34 3.35 -6.99
N VAL A 50 0.29 2.28 -6.51
CA VAL A 50 0.35 1.94 -5.08
C VAL A 50 1.61 2.53 -4.46
N MET A 51 1.46 3.05 -3.25
CA MET A 51 2.53 3.57 -2.42
C MET A 51 2.39 2.88 -1.06
N MET A 52 3.51 2.47 -0.48
CA MET A 52 3.53 1.91 0.87
C MET A 52 4.12 2.94 1.82
N ARG A 53 3.54 3.05 3.02
CA ARG A 53 4.04 3.90 4.10
C ARG A 53 4.27 3.04 5.34
N ALA A 54 5.48 3.09 5.88
CA ALA A 54 5.76 2.65 7.23
C ALA A 54 5.75 3.89 8.14
N THR A 55 4.92 3.91 9.18
CA THR A 55 4.83 5.05 10.11
C THR A 55 4.50 4.60 11.52
N ASN A 56 4.92 5.42 12.49
CA ASN A 56 4.58 5.28 13.91
C ASN A 56 3.22 5.92 14.26
N ASP A 57 2.59 6.63 13.33
CA ASP A 57 1.29 7.26 13.54
C ASP A 57 0.14 6.24 13.37
N PRO A 58 -0.71 6.02 14.39
CA PRO A 58 -1.83 5.07 14.29
C PRO A 58 -2.87 5.44 13.23
N GLU A 59 -2.94 6.71 12.82
CA GLU A 59 -3.81 7.19 11.74
C GLU A 59 -3.17 7.05 10.36
N GLY A 60 -1.90 6.62 10.28
CA GLY A 60 -1.15 6.48 9.03
C GLY A 60 -0.59 7.80 8.50
N ASN A 61 -0.53 8.85 9.34
CA ASN A 61 0.06 10.14 8.99
C ASN A 61 1.58 10.10 9.20
N THR A 62 2.21 11.21 9.56
CA THR A 62 3.68 11.34 9.63
C THR A 62 4.20 11.62 11.03
N LYS A 63 3.34 11.59 12.05
CA LYS A 63 3.74 11.85 13.44
C LYS A 63 4.65 10.73 13.95
N GLY A 64 5.75 11.12 14.60
CA GLY A 64 6.72 10.16 15.14
C GLY A 64 7.60 9.47 14.10
N GLY A 65 7.51 9.88 12.82
CA GLY A 65 8.32 9.34 11.73
C GLY A 65 7.50 8.54 10.73
N ALA A 66 7.82 8.73 9.46
CA ALA A 66 7.26 7.94 8.36
C ALA A 66 8.30 7.75 7.27
N GLN A 67 8.25 6.61 6.60
CA GLN A 67 9.00 6.31 5.39
C GLN A 67 8.05 5.86 4.30
N ASP A 68 8.21 6.52 3.15
CA ASP A 68 7.34 6.40 1.99
C ASP A 68 8.07 5.67 0.86
N PHE A 69 7.45 4.60 0.36
CA PHE A 69 7.95 3.79 -0.73
C PHE A 69 7.04 3.97 -1.94
N HIS A 70 7.59 4.61 -2.97
CA HIS A 70 6.90 4.84 -4.23
C HIS A 70 7.42 3.89 -5.30
N ASP A 71 6.55 3.07 -5.88
CA ASP A 71 6.86 2.34 -7.11
C ASP A 71 5.94 2.79 -8.24
N LYS A 72 6.31 3.91 -8.88
CA LYS A 72 5.54 4.47 -10.00
C LYS A 72 5.66 3.64 -11.29
N ARG A 73 6.56 2.65 -11.35
CA ARG A 73 6.70 1.78 -12.54
C ARG A 73 5.46 0.91 -12.72
N TRP A 74 4.82 0.51 -11.63
CA TRP A 74 3.59 -0.26 -11.61
C TRP A 74 2.39 0.65 -11.41
N TYR A 75 1.72 0.98 -12.52
CA TYR A 75 0.51 1.79 -12.51
C TYR A 75 -0.61 1.09 -13.28
N LEU A 76 -1.84 1.51 -13.00
CA LEU A 76 -3.04 1.04 -13.66
C LEU A 76 -3.87 2.22 -14.18
N ASN A 77 -4.29 2.14 -15.43
CA ASN A 77 -5.28 3.05 -16.00
C ASN A 77 -6.66 2.45 -15.74
N ILE A 78 -7.48 3.13 -14.95
CA ILE A 78 -8.84 2.70 -14.63
C ILE A 78 -9.81 3.38 -15.61
N PRO A 79 -10.45 2.62 -16.52
CA PRO A 79 -11.39 3.19 -17.45
C PRO A 79 -12.64 3.70 -16.73
N GLN A 80 -13.30 4.70 -17.30
CA GLN A 80 -14.66 5.06 -16.90
C GLN A 80 -15.60 3.97 -17.42
N ARG A 81 -16.39 3.37 -16.52
CA ARG A 81 -17.40 2.37 -16.85
C ARG A 81 -18.79 2.98 -16.72
#